data_AF-A0AAU2F5Z9-F1
#
_entry.id   AF-A0AAU2F5Z9-F1
#
_cell.length_a   1.000
_cell.length_b   1.000
_cell.length_c   1.000
_cell.angle_alpha   90.00
_cell.angle_beta   90.00
_cell.angle_gamma   90.00
#
_symmetry.space_group_name_H-M   'P 1'
#
loop_
_entity.id
_entity.type
_entity.pdbx_description
1 polymer ?
#
loop_
_entity_poly.entity_id
_entity_poly.type
_entity_poly.pdbx_seq_one_letter_code
_entity_poly.pdbx_strand_id
1 'polypeptide(L)'
;MADLGELALLLRTLGIRRGGVLMVHASLRDSGLRDTEVRDALLDTLGPEGTLVVPAFTQENSRSSRAHRALTSGLSEDARREFEASMLPFEPLTTPCRASMGVLAECVRTSPGAVRSAHPQTSMAGIGPRAAELLDGHDPHCLLGERSPLARLYAARAQVLLLRVGFEVCSAFHLAEYRTDPPRPRRTYECVVGEKGHWISYEDTALDDSGFAALGGELPGELVEFGELAGRKATLVEMRPAVDFARDRMSGYRH
;
A
#
# COMPACT_ATOMS: atom_id res chain seq x y z
N MET A 1 -8.38 16.11 -18.66
CA MET A 1 -7.37 15.06 -18.97
C MET A 1 -6.03 15.72 -18.78
N ALA A 2 -5.15 15.10 -18.00
CA ALA A 2 -3.77 15.55 -17.84
C ALA A 2 -2.92 15.04 -18.99
N ASP A 3 -1.82 15.73 -19.26
CA ASP A 3 -0.73 15.24 -20.11
C ASP A 3 0.54 14.95 -19.30
N LEU A 4 1.54 14.38 -19.98
CA LEU A 4 2.84 14.05 -19.37
C LEU A 4 3.59 15.29 -18.84
N GLY A 5 3.37 16.46 -19.44
CA GLY A 5 4.00 17.71 -19.02
C GLY A 5 3.47 18.18 -17.67
N GLU A 6 2.16 18.14 -17.48
CA GLU A 6 1.49 18.44 -16.21
C GLU A 6 1.97 17.51 -15.09
N LEU A 7 2.01 16.19 -15.35
CA LEU A 7 2.52 15.21 -14.39
C LEU A 7 3.97 15.50 -14.02
N ALA A 8 4.85 15.69 -15.01
CA ALA A 8 6.26 15.90 -14.75
C ALA A 8 6.52 17.21 -13.99
N LEU A 9 5.74 18.27 -14.27
CA LEU A 9 5.80 19.51 -13.51
C LEU A 9 5.39 19.29 -12.07
N LEU A 10 4.23 18.64 -11.85
CA LEU A 10 3.72 18.30 -10.52
C LEU A 10 4.76 17.54 -9.69
N LEU A 11 5.33 16.46 -10.24
CA LEU A 11 6.28 15.61 -9.53
C LEU A 11 7.55 16.38 -9.14
N ARG A 12 8.02 17.31 -10.00
CA ARG A 12 9.17 18.19 -9.69
C ARG A 12 8.87 19.21 -8.61
N THR A 13 7.66 19.75 -8.58
CA THR A 13 7.29 20.80 -7.61
C THR A 13 6.86 20.25 -6.26
N LEU A 14 6.40 19.00 -6.18
CA LEU A 14 5.97 18.35 -4.93
C LEU A 14 7.11 18.06 -3.95
N GLY A 15 8.38 18.26 -4.32
CA GLY A 15 9.51 17.99 -3.42
C GLY A 15 9.88 16.51 -3.29
N ILE A 16 9.61 15.70 -4.32
CA ILE A 16 10.08 14.31 -4.38
C ILE A 16 11.60 14.29 -4.41
N ARG A 17 12.23 13.56 -3.48
CA ARG A 17 13.69 13.50 -3.38
C ARG A 17 14.27 12.56 -4.42
N ARG A 18 15.11 13.11 -5.31
CA ARG A 18 15.98 12.32 -6.20
C ARG A 18 16.88 11.42 -5.36
N GLY A 19 17.03 10.15 -5.76
CA GLY A 19 17.72 9.11 -5.00
C GLY A 19 16.98 8.62 -3.75
N GLY A 20 15.78 9.15 -3.48
CA GLY A 20 14.97 8.80 -2.33
C GLY A 20 14.17 7.51 -2.54
N VAL A 21 13.43 7.14 -1.48
CA VAL A 21 12.43 6.07 -1.53
C VAL A 21 11.06 6.71 -1.56
N LEU A 22 10.22 6.34 -2.53
CA LEU A 22 8.87 6.86 -2.70
C LEU A 22 7.86 5.71 -2.73
N MET A 23 6.96 5.72 -1.77
CA MET A 23 5.79 4.86 -1.75
C MET A 23 4.61 5.59 -2.41
N VAL A 24 3.93 4.95 -3.37
CA VAL A 24 2.86 5.59 -4.13
C VAL A 24 1.54 4.85 -3.99
N HIS A 25 0.49 5.60 -3.65
CA HIS A 25 -0.90 5.23 -3.83
C HIS A 25 -1.48 6.10 -4.94
N ALA A 26 -2.13 5.51 -5.95
CA ALA A 26 -2.61 6.28 -7.09
C ALA A 26 -3.95 5.80 -7.65
N SER A 27 -4.75 6.75 -8.13
CA SER A 27 -5.91 6.48 -8.97
C SER A 27 -5.74 7.14 -10.34
N LEU A 28 -5.48 6.31 -11.36
CA LEU A 28 -5.33 6.78 -12.74
C LEU A 28 -6.66 6.87 -13.49
N ARG A 29 -7.77 6.52 -12.82
CA ARG A 29 -9.11 6.63 -13.38
C ARG A 29 -9.39 8.07 -13.82
N ASP A 30 -9.86 8.21 -15.05
CA ASP A 30 -10.22 9.49 -15.70
C ASP A 30 -9.07 10.52 -15.67
N SER A 31 -7.81 10.07 -15.56
CA SER A 31 -6.65 10.96 -15.59
C SER A 31 -6.29 11.37 -17.01
N GLY A 32 -6.46 10.46 -17.99
CA GLY A 32 -5.93 10.60 -19.35
C GLY A 32 -4.51 10.05 -19.52
N LEU A 33 -3.87 9.60 -18.43
CA LEU A 33 -2.53 9.05 -18.42
C LEU A 33 -2.55 7.52 -18.37
N ARG A 34 -1.57 6.90 -19.05
CA ARG A 34 -1.31 5.47 -18.95
C ARG A 34 -0.51 5.15 -17.69
N ASP A 35 -0.66 3.93 -17.21
CA ASP A 35 0.11 3.41 -16.08
C ASP A 35 1.62 3.40 -16.33
N THR A 36 2.07 3.03 -17.52
CA THR A 36 3.48 3.08 -17.92
C THR A 36 4.03 4.51 -17.92
N GLU A 37 3.26 5.47 -18.44
CA GLU A 37 3.60 6.90 -18.42
C GLU A 37 3.81 7.43 -17.00
N VAL A 38 2.91 7.07 -16.09
CA VAL A 38 3.02 7.48 -14.68
C VAL A 38 4.20 6.79 -14.00
N ARG A 39 4.39 5.49 -14.21
CA ARG A 39 5.55 4.74 -13.68
C ARG A 39 6.86 5.37 -14.14
N ASP A 40 7.00 5.63 -15.43
CA ASP A 40 8.24 6.11 -16.02
C ASP A 40 8.55 7.54 -15.52
N ALA A 41 7.53 8.42 -15.45
CA ALA A 41 7.70 9.76 -14.87
C ALA A 41 8.10 9.74 -13.38
N LEU A 42 7.57 8.79 -12.60
CA LEU A 42 7.98 8.61 -11.19
C LEU A 42 9.43 8.15 -11.09
N LEU A 43 9.83 7.16 -11.89
CA LEU A 43 11.21 6.65 -11.93
C LEU A 43 12.19 7.74 -12.41
N ASP A 44 11.85 8.52 -13.43
CA ASP A 44 12.66 9.63 -13.93
C ASP A 44 12.86 10.72 -12.86
N THR A 45 11.79 11.03 -12.11
CA THR A 45 11.84 12.01 -11.00
C THR A 45 12.77 11.52 -9.90
N LEU A 46 12.68 10.23 -9.55
CA LEU A 46 13.54 9.58 -8.57
C LEU A 46 14.99 9.46 -9.04
N GLY A 47 15.23 9.30 -10.34
CA GLY A 47 16.54 9.04 -10.90
C GLY A 47 17.06 7.63 -10.59
N PRO A 48 18.26 7.27 -11.09
CA PRO A 48 18.78 5.91 -11.06
C PRO A 48 19.02 5.35 -9.64
N GLU A 49 19.29 6.23 -8.67
CA GLU A 49 19.51 5.84 -7.27
C GLU A 49 18.20 5.72 -6.46
N GLY A 50 17.07 6.15 -7.04
CA GLY A 50 15.80 6.20 -6.33
C GLY A 50 15.03 4.89 -6.41
N THR A 51 14.17 4.65 -5.42
CA THR A 51 13.38 3.42 -5.30
C THR A 51 11.90 3.74 -5.23
N LEU A 52 11.13 3.22 -6.19
CA LEU A 52 9.68 3.31 -6.24
C LEU A 52 9.07 2.08 -5.57
N VAL A 53 8.07 2.28 -4.70
CA VAL A 53 7.33 1.22 -4.03
C VAL A 53 5.84 1.47 -4.14
N VAL A 54 5.05 0.41 -4.33
CA VAL A 54 3.59 0.44 -4.35
C VAL A 54 3.03 -0.70 -3.48
N PRO A 55 1.90 -0.49 -2.79
CA PRO A 55 1.12 -1.60 -2.27
C PRO A 55 0.69 -2.52 -3.43
N ALA A 56 0.82 -3.82 -3.21
CA ALA A 56 0.40 -4.87 -4.15
C ALA A 56 -0.51 -5.87 -3.42
N PHE A 57 -1.45 -5.37 -2.61
CA PHE A 57 -2.24 -6.21 -1.70
C PHE A 57 -3.16 -7.17 -2.46
N THR A 58 -3.33 -8.35 -1.90
CA THR A 58 -4.15 -9.46 -2.40
C THR A 58 -5.25 -9.73 -1.39
N GLN A 59 -6.09 -8.72 -1.18
CA GLN A 59 -7.08 -8.69 -0.10
C GLN A 59 -8.09 -9.84 -0.20
N GLU A 60 -8.38 -10.35 -1.40
CA GLU A 60 -9.23 -11.53 -1.59
C GLU A 60 -8.72 -12.78 -0.87
N ASN A 61 -7.41 -12.88 -0.62
CA ASN A 61 -6.76 -13.99 0.07
C ASN A 61 -6.89 -13.84 1.59
N SER A 62 -8.07 -13.41 2.05
CA SER A 62 -8.35 -13.07 3.43
C SER A 62 -9.83 -13.19 3.74
N ARG A 63 -10.24 -14.23 4.49
CA ARG A 63 -11.66 -14.42 4.88
C ARG A 63 -12.26 -13.20 5.58
N SER A 64 -11.44 -12.43 6.29
CA SER A 64 -11.85 -11.24 7.03
C SER A 64 -11.81 -9.93 6.21
N SER A 65 -11.39 -9.94 4.95
CA SER A 65 -11.38 -8.74 4.11
C SER A 65 -12.74 -8.43 3.49
N ARG A 66 -12.94 -7.15 3.13
CA ARG A 66 -14.10 -6.72 2.34
C ARG A 66 -14.14 -7.40 0.96
N ALA A 67 -12.98 -7.59 0.34
CA ALA A 67 -12.87 -8.19 -1.00
C ALA A 67 -13.32 -9.65 -1.01
N HIS A 68 -12.86 -10.46 -0.06
CA HIS A 68 -13.27 -11.87 0.04
C HIS A 68 -14.76 -11.99 0.38
N ARG A 69 -15.24 -11.22 1.38
CA ARG A 69 -16.66 -11.22 1.75
C ARG A 69 -17.57 -10.86 0.58
N ALA A 70 -17.14 -9.96 -0.31
CA ALA A 70 -17.88 -9.63 -1.52
C ALA A 70 -17.92 -10.81 -2.52
N LEU A 71 -16.81 -11.53 -2.70
CA LEU A 71 -16.73 -12.69 -3.59
C LEU A 71 -17.59 -13.88 -3.11
N THR A 72 -17.72 -14.04 -1.80
CA THR A 72 -18.49 -15.14 -1.20
C THR A 72 -19.91 -14.73 -0.80
N SER A 73 -20.31 -13.48 -1.06
CA SER A 73 -21.62 -12.96 -0.68
C SER A 73 -22.73 -13.69 -1.45
N GLY A 74 -23.71 -14.24 -0.73
CA GLY A 74 -24.84 -14.95 -1.33
C GLY A 74 -24.56 -16.40 -1.75
N LEU A 75 -23.34 -16.92 -1.55
CA LEU A 75 -23.06 -18.35 -1.74
C LEU A 75 -23.69 -19.17 -0.61
N SER A 76 -24.12 -20.40 -0.94
CA SER A 76 -24.42 -21.41 0.09
C SER A 76 -23.14 -21.81 0.83
N GLU A 77 -23.28 -22.46 1.98
CA GLU A 77 -22.11 -22.94 2.72
C GLU A 77 -21.26 -23.92 1.91
N ASP A 78 -21.88 -24.83 1.14
CA ASP A 78 -21.17 -25.78 0.28
C ASP A 78 -20.42 -25.07 -0.85
N ALA A 79 -21.08 -24.13 -1.54
CA ALA A 79 -20.46 -23.36 -2.61
C ALA A 79 -19.30 -22.50 -2.08
N ARG A 80 -19.44 -21.96 -0.86
CA ARG A 80 -18.36 -21.22 -0.20
C ARG A 80 -17.19 -22.14 0.14
N ARG A 81 -17.43 -23.33 0.70
CA ARG A 81 -16.38 -24.32 0.98
C ARG A 81 -15.64 -24.73 -0.29
N GLU A 82 -16.37 -24.97 -1.39
CA GLU A 82 -15.79 -25.31 -2.69
C GLU A 82 -14.95 -24.15 -3.24
N PHE A 83 -15.47 -22.92 -3.19
CA PHE A 83 -14.72 -21.73 -3.58
C PHE A 83 -13.42 -21.58 -2.79
N GLU A 84 -13.48 -21.66 -1.46
CA GLU A 84 -12.31 -21.53 -0.58
C GLU A 84 -11.28 -22.66 -0.79
N ALA A 85 -11.73 -23.90 -1.08
CA ALA A 85 -10.87 -25.01 -1.47
C ALA A 85 -10.27 -24.81 -2.88
N SER A 86 -10.90 -23.98 -3.72
CA SER A 86 -10.43 -23.69 -5.07
C SER A 86 -9.37 -22.58 -5.15
N MET A 87 -9.19 -21.81 -4.08
CA MET A 87 -8.30 -20.65 -4.08
C MET A 87 -6.83 -21.04 -4.21
N LEU A 88 -6.11 -20.36 -5.09
CA LEU A 88 -4.68 -20.54 -5.28
C LEU A 88 -3.89 -19.83 -4.17
N PRO A 89 -2.73 -20.38 -3.76
CA PRO A 89 -1.82 -19.70 -2.85
C PRO A 89 -1.28 -18.41 -3.48
N PHE A 90 -0.85 -17.50 -2.62
CA PHE A 90 -0.12 -16.32 -3.08
C PHE A 90 1.26 -16.70 -3.60
N GLU A 91 1.57 -16.22 -4.79
CA GLU A 91 2.85 -16.37 -5.46
C GLU A 91 3.35 -14.97 -5.90
N PRO A 92 4.46 -14.45 -5.36
CA PRO A 92 4.88 -13.07 -5.58
C PRO A 92 4.97 -12.68 -7.06
N LEU A 93 5.48 -13.59 -7.90
CA LEU A 93 5.72 -13.37 -9.32
C LEU A 93 4.43 -13.41 -10.16
N THR A 94 3.46 -14.25 -9.81
CA THR A 94 2.34 -14.58 -10.70
C THR A 94 0.98 -14.11 -10.19
N THR A 95 0.79 -13.94 -8.87
CA THR A 95 -0.50 -13.46 -8.34
C THR A 95 -0.74 -12.01 -8.77
N PRO A 96 -1.81 -11.70 -9.51
CA PRO A 96 -2.07 -10.34 -9.98
C PRO A 96 -2.47 -9.40 -8.84
N CYS A 97 -2.22 -8.11 -9.00
CA CYS A 97 -2.91 -7.08 -8.24
C CYS A 97 -4.37 -6.99 -8.73
N ARG A 98 -5.33 -7.02 -7.81
CA ARG A 98 -6.74 -6.79 -8.16
C ARG A 98 -6.96 -5.34 -8.59
N ALA A 99 -8.06 -5.12 -9.31
CA ALA A 99 -8.48 -3.78 -9.74
C ALA A 99 -8.60 -2.76 -8.59
N SER A 100 -8.86 -3.22 -7.36
CA SER A 100 -8.90 -2.36 -6.17
C SER A 100 -7.55 -1.73 -5.80
N MET A 101 -6.43 -2.35 -6.16
CA MET A 101 -5.08 -1.79 -5.97
C MET A 101 -4.71 -0.75 -7.03
N GLY A 102 -5.43 -0.75 -8.16
CA GLY A 102 -5.20 0.15 -9.28
C GLY A 102 -4.17 -0.36 -10.29
N VAL A 103 -4.27 0.15 -11.51
CA VAL A 103 -3.44 -0.27 -12.66
C VAL A 103 -1.95 0.05 -12.48
N LEU A 104 -1.62 1.11 -11.74
CA LEU A 104 -0.22 1.46 -11.45
C LEU A 104 0.48 0.37 -10.64
N ALA A 105 -0.21 -0.23 -9.65
CA ALA A 105 0.36 -1.27 -8.82
C ALA A 105 0.74 -2.51 -9.65
N GLU A 106 -0.14 -2.92 -10.56
CA GLU A 106 0.12 -4.04 -11.46
C GLU A 106 1.24 -3.72 -12.46
N CYS A 107 1.23 -2.52 -13.04
CA CYS A 107 2.29 -2.03 -13.93
C CYS A 107 3.67 -2.07 -13.25
N VAL A 108 3.79 -1.52 -12.03
CA VAL A 108 5.05 -1.54 -11.26
C VAL A 108 5.46 -2.98 -10.94
N ARG A 109 4.54 -3.81 -10.44
CA ARG A 109 4.83 -5.21 -10.07
C ARG A 109 5.37 -6.05 -11.23
N THR A 110 4.87 -5.80 -12.44
CA THR A 110 5.21 -6.57 -13.64
C THR A 110 6.35 -5.95 -14.45
N SER A 111 6.89 -4.82 -14.01
CA SER A 111 7.98 -4.15 -14.72
C SER A 111 9.29 -4.91 -14.57
N PRO A 112 10.17 -4.89 -15.60
CA PRO A 112 11.51 -5.47 -15.48
C PRO A 112 12.28 -4.91 -14.28
N GLY A 113 12.92 -5.79 -13.51
CA GLY A 113 13.67 -5.42 -12.31
C GLY A 113 12.80 -5.15 -11.06
N ALA A 114 11.47 -5.28 -11.16
CA ALA A 114 10.61 -5.21 -10.00
C ALA A 114 10.80 -6.41 -9.08
N VAL A 115 10.70 -6.18 -7.78
CA VAL A 115 10.64 -7.21 -6.74
C VAL A 115 9.37 -7.05 -5.92
N ARG A 116 8.88 -8.14 -5.32
CA ARG A 116 7.67 -8.12 -4.51
C ARG A 116 7.89 -8.87 -3.20
N SER A 117 7.43 -8.30 -2.10
CA SER A 117 7.47 -8.95 -0.80
C SER A 117 6.53 -10.17 -0.71
N ALA A 118 6.84 -11.10 0.18
CA ALA A 118 6.21 -12.43 0.17
C ALA A 118 4.88 -12.55 0.95
N HIS A 119 4.38 -11.47 1.58
CA HIS A 119 3.19 -11.59 2.42
C HIS A 119 1.92 -11.90 1.58
N PRO A 120 1.17 -12.97 1.90
CA PRO A 120 0.05 -13.46 1.09
C PRO A 120 -1.12 -12.51 0.88
N GLN A 121 -1.19 -11.44 1.67
CA GLN A 121 -2.31 -10.49 1.72
C GLN A 121 -1.91 -9.03 1.53
N THR A 122 -0.71 -8.66 1.99
CA THR A 122 -0.26 -7.26 2.12
C THR A 122 1.09 -7.02 1.47
N SER A 123 1.43 -7.86 0.49
CA SER A 123 2.65 -7.69 -0.29
C SER A 123 2.76 -6.29 -0.91
N MET A 124 4.00 -5.86 -1.13
CA MET A 124 4.35 -4.60 -1.79
C MET A 124 5.29 -4.92 -2.94
N ALA A 125 5.23 -4.15 -4.01
CA ALA A 125 6.14 -4.26 -5.14
C ALA A 125 7.00 -3.01 -5.24
N GLY A 126 8.22 -3.14 -5.77
CA GLY A 126 9.10 -2.00 -5.94
C GLY A 126 10.16 -2.19 -7.01
N ILE A 127 10.65 -1.06 -7.53
CA ILE A 127 11.67 -0.95 -8.58
C ILE A 127 12.75 0.01 -8.07
N GLY A 128 14.01 -0.33 -8.26
CA GLY A 128 15.16 0.51 -7.90
C GLY A 128 16.17 -0.22 -7.01
N PRO A 129 17.33 0.40 -6.75
CA PRO A 129 18.48 -0.27 -6.14
C PRO A 129 18.22 -0.79 -4.73
N ARG A 130 17.29 -0.20 -3.98
CA ARG A 130 16.95 -0.63 -2.61
C ARG A 130 15.69 -1.48 -2.52
N ALA A 131 15.03 -1.79 -3.64
CA ALA A 131 13.76 -2.49 -3.60
C ALA A 131 13.89 -3.88 -2.94
N ALA A 132 14.95 -4.63 -3.26
CA ALA A 132 15.20 -5.93 -2.65
C ALA A 132 15.41 -5.82 -1.13
N GLU A 133 16.27 -4.90 -0.68
CA GLU A 133 16.53 -4.62 0.74
C GLU A 133 15.25 -4.26 1.51
N LEU A 134 14.43 -3.37 0.95
CA LEU A 134 13.26 -2.82 1.63
C LEU A 134 12.08 -3.78 1.67
N LEU A 135 11.97 -4.70 0.70
CA LEU A 135 10.82 -5.59 0.54
C LEU A 135 11.09 -7.04 0.99
N ASP A 136 12.34 -7.39 1.26
CA ASP A 136 12.72 -8.73 1.73
C ASP A 136 12.12 -9.06 3.12
N GLY A 137 12.09 -10.34 3.50
CA GLY A 137 11.80 -10.80 4.85
C GLY A 137 10.47 -10.33 5.45
N HIS A 138 9.46 -10.09 4.60
CA HIS A 138 8.11 -9.73 5.04
C HIS A 138 7.47 -10.94 5.74
N ASP A 139 7.40 -10.87 7.07
CA ASP A 139 6.96 -11.99 7.92
C ASP A 139 5.50 -12.37 7.62
N PRO A 140 5.19 -13.65 7.32
CA PRO A 140 3.85 -14.09 6.93
C PRO A 140 2.78 -13.94 8.03
N HIS A 141 3.17 -13.64 9.26
CA HIS A 141 2.29 -13.38 10.40
C HIS A 141 2.32 -11.91 10.84
N CYS A 142 2.85 -11.01 10.01
CA CYS A 142 2.87 -9.57 10.25
C CYS A 142 2.40 -8.83 8.99
N LEU A 143 1.17 -8.33 9.01
CA LEU A 143 0.57 -7.67 7.85
C LEU A 143 1.34 -6.41 7.45
N LEU A 144 1.50 -5.47 8.40
CA LEU A 144 1.96 -4.10 8.14
C LEU A 144 2.73 -3.49 9.33
N GLY A 145 3.25 -4.32 10.24
CA GLY A 145 3.94 -3.90 11.47
C GLY A 145 5.47 -3.86 11.37
N GLU A 146 6.15 -4.05 12.50
CA GLU A 146 7.62 -3.95 12.61
C GLU A 146 8.40 -4.97 11.75
N ARG A 147 7.79 -6.11 11.43
CA ARG A 147 8.39 -7.16 10.57
C ARG A 147 7.87 -7.10 9.13
N SER A 148 7.37 -5.94 8.72
CA SER A 148 6.89 -5.66 7.37
C SER A 148 7.75 -4.61 6.64
N PRO A 149 7.59 -4.48 5.31
CA PRO A 149 8.21 -3.41 4.54
C PRO A 149 7.89 -2.00 5.05
N LEU A 150 6.72 -1.74 5.66
CA LEU A 150 6.40 -0.41 6.17
C LEU A 150 7.41 0.06 7.22
N ALA A 151 7.86 -0.81 8.12
CA ALA A 151 8.85 -0.46 9.13
C ALA A 151 10.20 -0.11 8.50
N ARG A 152 10.59 -0.82 7.43
CA ARG A 152 11.82 -0.53 6.66
C ARG A 152 11.72 0.77 5.87
N LEU A 153 10.58 1.02 5.23
CA LEU A 153 10.29 2.28 4.54
C LEU A 153 10.30 3.47 5.51
N TYR A 154 9.73 3.31 6.70
CA TYR A 154 9.78 4.30 7.77
C TYR A 154 11.24 4.60 8.18
N ALA A 155 12.05 3.56 8.41
CA ALA A 155 13.46 3.70 8.76
C ALA A 155 14.30 4.34 7.63
N ALA A 156 13.98 4.01 6.38
CA ALA A 156 14.57 4.59 5.18
C ALA A 156 14.09 6.02 4.87
N ARG A 157 13.27 6.61 5.77
CA ARG A 157 12.66 7.93 5.63
C ARG A 157 11.87 8.07 4.33
N ALA A 158 11.19 7.03 3.86
CA ALA A 158 10.44 7.09 2.60
C ALA A 158 9.46 8.28 2.55
N GLN A 159 9.20 8.81 1.36
CA GLN A 159 8.08 9.72 1.12
C GLN A 159 6.86 8.90 0.68
N VAL A 160 5.66 9.35 1.02
CA VAL A 160 4.39 8.76 0.56
C VAL A 160 3.68 9.75 -0.34
N LEU A 161 3.45 9.36 -1.59
CA LEU A 161 2.66 10.12 -2.56
C LEU A 161 1.26 9.51 -2.68
N LEU A 162 0.26 10.33 -2.40
CA LEU A 162 -1.15 10.05 -2.66
C LEU A 162 -1.54 10.81 -3.93
N LEU A 163 -1.49 10.13 -5.09
CA LEU A 163 -1.75 10.72 -6.40
C LEU A 163 -3.22 10.52 -6.80
N ARG A 164 -4.01 11.60 -6.75
CA ARG A 164 -5.45 11.60 -7.07
C ARG A 164 -6.29 10.70 -6.13
N VAL A 165 -5.77 10.39 -4.96
CA VAL A 165 -6.42 9.68 -3.84
C VAL A 165 -6.17 10.44 -2.55
N GLY A 166 -7.00 10.24 -1.53
CA GLY A 166 -6.81 10.84 -0.22
C GLY A 166 -6.14 9.88 0.76
N PHE A 167 -6.11 10.30 2.02
CA PHE A 167 -5.49 9.51 3.09
C PHE A 167 -6.25 8.24 3.44
N GLU A 168 -7.50 8.07 3.00
CA GLU A 168 -8.31 6.85 3.20
C GLU A 168 -7.66 5.57 2.67
N VAL A 169 -6.67 5.68 1.79
CA VAL A 169 -5.89 4.54 1.27
C VAL A 169 -4.43 4.54 1.72
N CYS A 170 -4.02 5.46 2.60
CA CYS A 170 -2.63 5.63 3.03
C CYS A 170 -2.19 4.47 3.94
N SER A 171 -1.69 3.39 3.34
CA SER A 171 -1.30 2.19 4.09
C SER A 171 -0.18 2.41 5.10
N ALA A 172 0.62 3.48 4.96
CA ALA A 172 1.63 3.86 5.94
C ALA A 172 1.04 4.07 7.35
N PHE A 173 -0.20 4.56 7.45
CA PHE A 173 -0.87 4.74 8.74
C PHE A 173 -1.17 3.44 9.47
N HIS A 174 -1.22 2.28 8.78
CA HIS A 174 -1.31 1.01 9.49
C HIS A 174 -0.11 0.76 10.40
N LEU A 175 1.10 1.21 10.03
CA LEU A 175 2.27 1.10 10.92
C LEU A 175 2.07 1.87 12.23
N ALA A 176 1.32 2.97 12.21
CA ALA A 176 0.98 3.71 13.41
C ALA A 176 0.08 2.89 14.35
N GLU A 177 -0.86 2.10 13.81
CA GLU A 177 -1.73 1.24 14.61
C GLU A 177 -0.92 0.21 15.42
N TYR A 178 0.15 -0.35 14.85
CA TYR A 178 1.07 -1.26 15.58
C TYR A 178 1.85 -0.59 16.70
N ARG A 179 1.98 0.73 16.67
CA ARG A 179 2.82 1.53 17.58
C ARG A 179 2.01 2.29 18.63
N THR A 180 0.69 2.09 18.66
CA THR A 180 -0.20 2.74 19.63
C THR A 180 0.04 2.26 21.05
N ASP A 181 -0.21 3.15 22.02
CA ASP A 181 -0.20 2.85 23.45
C ASP A 181 -1.49 3.40 24.10
N PRO A 182 -2.40 2.56 24.63
CA PRO A 182 -2.30 1.10 24.71
C PRO A 182 -2.35 0.43 23.33
N PRO A 183 -1.80 -0.79 23.18
CA PRO A 183 -1.84 -1.52 21.91
C PRO A 183 -3.27 -1.75 21.42
N ARG A 184 -3.47 -1.64 20.12
CA ARG A 184 -4.72 -2.01 19.43
C ARG A 184 -5.10 -3.47 19.70
N PRO A 185 -6.41 -3.79 19.72
CA PRO A 185 -6.87 -5.17 19.76
C PRO A 185 -6.26 -6.01 18.64
N ARG A 186 -6.04 -7.29 18.90
CA ARG A 186 -5.61 -8.26 17.89
C ARG A 186 -6.84 -8.98 17.33
N ARG A 187 -6.71 -9.53 16.12
CA ARG A 187 -7.69 -10.45 15.53
C ARG A 187 -7.00 -11.55 14.74
N THR A 188 -7.74 -12.62 14.48
CA THR A 188 -7.32 -13.69 13.58
C THR A 188 -7.44 -13.25 12.11
N TYR A 189 -6.40 -13.53 11.35
CA TYR A 189 -6.35 -13.45 9.90
C TYR A 189 -6.12 -14.86 9.35
N GLU A 190 -6.65 -15.09 8.15
CA GLU A 190 -6.53 -16.38 7.48
C GLU A 190 -6.16 -16.15 6.02
N CYS A 191 -5.26 -16.94 5.46
CA CYS A 191 -4.85 -16.85 4.06
C CYS A 191 -4.46 -18.22 3.50
N VAL A 192 -4.54 -18.35 2.18
CA VAL A 192 -4.07 -19.53 1.45
C VAL A 192 -2.57 -19.39 1.17
N VAL A 193 -1.80 -20.41 1.55
CA VAL A 193 -0.35 -20.50 1.34
C VAL A 193 0.08 -21.92 0.97
N GLY A 194 1.18 -22.04 0.22
CA GLY A 194 1.75 -23.32 -0.17
C GLY A 194 0.90 -24.02 -1.22
N GLU A 195 -0.11 -24.78 -0.80
CA GLU A 195 -0.96 -25.56 -1.69
C GLU A 195 -2.34 -24.89 -1.90
N LYS A 196 -3.00 -25.23 -3.00
CA LYS A 196 -4.36 -24.76 -3.30
C LYS A 196 -5.32 -25.14 -2.17
N GLY A 197 -6.07 -24.15 -1.67
CA GLY A 197 -7.05 -24.33 -0.59
C GLY A 197 -6.44 -24.59 0.80
N HIS A 198 -5.12 -24.54 0.96
CA HIS A 198 -4.48 -24.68 2.27
C HIS A 198 -4.50 -23.36 3.04
N TRP A 199 -5.55 -23.19 3.85
CA TRP A 199 -5.75 -22.03 4.71
C TRP A 199 -4.97 -22.16 6.02
N ILE A 200 -4.11 -21.18 6.29
CA ILE A 200 -3.48 -21.01 7.61
C ILE A 200 -4.13 -19.85 8.35
N SER A 201 -4.01 -19.84 9.67
CA SER A 201 -4.47 -18.76 10.54
C SER A 201 -3.31 -18.18 11.34
N TYR A 202 -3.31 -16.87 11.55
CA TYR A 202 -2.39 -16.20 12.46
C TYR A 202 -3.08 -15.01 13.11
N GLU A 203 -2.59 -14.57 14.26
CA GLU A 203 -3.10 -13.37 14.93
C GLU A 203 -2.24 -12.17 14.59
N ASP A 204 -2.88 -11.03 14.34
CA ASP A 204 -2.19 -9.75 14.21
C ASP A 204 -3.05 -8.57 14.65
N THR A 205 -2.50 -7.35 14.67
CA THR A 205 -3.24 -6.11 14.96
C THR A 205 -4.50 -6.02 14.11
N ALA A 206 -5.64 -5.70 14.73
CA ALA A 206 -6.89 -5.46 14.03
C ALA A 206 -6.83 -4.10 13.32
N LEU A 207 -6.43 -4.13 12.05
CA LEU A 207 -6.26 -2.94 11.21
C LEU A 207 -7.61 -2.30 10.88
N ASP A 208 -7.66 -0.96 10.96
CA ASP A 208 -8.83 -0.15 10.65
C ASP A 208 -8.45 1.11 9.85
N ASP A 209 -8.90 1.15 8.59
CA ASP A 209 -8.67 2.28 7.67
C ASP A 209 -9.77 3.36 7.71
N SER A 210 -10.84 3.16 8.47
CA SER A 210 -12.04 4.02 8.43
C SER A 210 -11.78 5.46 8.86
N GLY A 211 -10.84 5.67 9.79
CA GLY A 211 -10.46 6.99 10.30
C GLY A 211 -9.35 7.70 9.52
N PHE A 212 -8.75 7.07 8.50
CA PHE A 212 -7.52 7.59 7.89
C PHE A 212 -7.72 8.92 7.15
N ALA A 213 -8.88 9.14 6.51
CA ALA A 213 -9.17 10.40 5.85
C ALA A 213 -9.19 11.58 6.83
N ALA A 214 -9.90 11.42 7.96
CA ALA A 214 -9.97 12.44 9.00
C ALA A 214 -8.59 12.67 9.62
N LEU A 215 -7.88 11.59 9.95
CA LEU A 215 -6.54 11.66 10.52
C LEU A 215 -5.54 12.38 9.62
N GLY A 216 -5.54 12.09 8.33
CA GLY A 216 -4.69 12.78 7.36
C GLY A 216 -5.07 14.24 7.15
N GLY A 217 -6.35 14.59 7.36
CA GLY A 217 -6.82 15.98 7.36
C GLY A 217 -6.36 16.79 8.58
N GLU A 218 -5.97 16.12 9.68
CA GLU A 218 -5.43 16.76 10.89
C GLU A 218 -3.91 16.97 10.84
N LEU A 219 -3.21 16.45 9.81
CA LEU A 219 -1.76 16.62 9.69
C LEU A 219 -1.36 18.11 9.64
N PRO A 220 -0.36 18.53 10.43
CA PRO A 220 0.20 19.88 10.35
C PRO A 220 0.67 20.23 8.93
N GLY A 221 0.44 21.48 8.52
CA GLY A 221 0.71 21.92 7.14
C GLY A 221 2.18 21.78 6.72
N GLU A 222 3.11 21.88 7.67
CA GLU A 222 4.55 21.68 7.45
C GLU A 222 4.95 20.23 7.13
N LEU A 223 4.06 19.26 7.36
CA LEU A 223 4.30 17.85 7.04
C LEU A 223 3.74 17.44 5.68
N VAL A 224 3.06 18.35 4.98
CA VAL A 224 2.23 18.02 3.83
C VAL A 224 2.48 18.99 2.68
N GLU A 225 2.95 18.44 1.57
CA GLU A 225 3.05 19.15 0.30
C GLU A 225 1.86 18.81 -0.58
N PHE A 226 1.30 19.83 -1.23
CA PHE A 226 0.12 19.69 -2.08
C PHE A 226 0.40 20.06 -3.52
N GLY A 227 -0.28 19.36 -4.42
CA GLY A 227 -0.40 19.73 -5.81
C GLY A 227 -1.70 19.20 -6.38
N GLU A 228 -1.87 19.34 -7.69
CA GLU A 228 -3.05 18.88 -8.41
C GLU A 228 -2.64 18.23 -9.72
N LEU A 229 -3.36 17.18 -10.11
CA LEU A 229 -3.25 16.55 -11.42
C LEU A 229 -4.65 16.31 -11.98
N ALA A 230 -4.99 16.93 -13.11
CA ALA A 230 -6.29 16.81 -13.76
C ALA A 230 -7.46 16.96 -12.77
N GLY A 231 -7.49 18.08 -12.03
CA GLY A 231 -8.60 18.45 -11.14
C GLY A 231 -8.69 17.65 -9.84
N ARG A 232 -7.69 16.82 -9.52
CA ARG A 232 -7.66 16.01 -8.30
C ARG A 232 -6.36 16.19 -7.55
N LYS A 233 -6.48 16.24 -6.22
CA LYS A 233 -5.38 16.48 -5.30
C LYS A 233 -4.27 15.42 -5.43
N ALA A 234 -3.03 15.89 -5.37
CA ALA A 234 -1.84 15.10 -5.10
C ALA A 234 -1.26 15.56 -3.77
N THR A 235 -0.91 14.61 -2.90
CA THR A 235 -0.37 14.91 -1.56
C THR A 235 0.91 14.14 -1.35
N LEU A 236 1.97 14.81 -0.93
CA LEU A 236 3.24 14.20 -0.55
C LEU A 236 3.51 14.44 0.94
N VAL A 237 3.89 13.38 1.66
CA VAL A 237 4.29 13.46 3.07
C VAL A 237 5.59 12.67 3.28
N GLU A 238 6.41 13.06 4.26
CA GLU A 238 7.44 12.16 4.78
C GLU A 238 6.76 11.08 5.65
N MET A 239 7.04 9.80 5.38
CA MET A 239 6.39 8.67 6.06
C MET A 239 6.58 8.74 7.57
N ARG A 240 7.80 9.04 8.02
CA ARG A 240 8.15 9.02 9.45
C ARG A 240 7.30 9.99 10.29
N PRO A 241 7.34 11.31 10.05
CA PRO A 241 6.52 12.23 10.83
C PRO A 241 5.01 12.00 10.65
N ALA A 242 4.55 11.56 9.47
CA ALA A 242 3.14 11.23 9.26
C ALA A 242 2.69 10.03 10.11
N VAL A 243 3.51 8.98 10.20
CA VAL A 243 3.26 7.80 11.04
C VAL A 243 3.36 8.14 12.53
N ASP A 244 4.32 8.96 12.93
CA ASP A 244 4.47 9.39 14.32
C ASP A 244 3.27 10.23 14.78
N PHE A 245 2.82 11.18 13.95
CA PHE A 245 1.60 11.93 14.19
C PHE A 245 0.37 11.01 14.30
N ALA A 246 0.21 10.09 13.34
CA ALA A 246 -0.90 9.13 13.34
C ALA A 246 -0.92 8.30 14.63
N ARG A 247 0.24 7.82 15.09
CA ARG A 247 0.38 7.05 16.33
C ARG A 247 -0.09 7.86 17.53
N ASP A 248 0.38 9.09 17.66
CA ASP A 248 0.08 9.94 18.82
C ASP A 248 -1.41 10.30 18.86
N ARG A 249 -2.01 10.59 17.70
CA ARG A 249 -3.45 10.84 17.59
C ARG A 249 -4.27 9.60 17.94
N MET A 250 -3.94 8.44 17.39
CA MET A 250 -4.64 7.19 17.67
C MET A 250 -4.53 6.77 19.14
N SER A 251 -3.40 7.03 19.79
CA SER A 251 -3.18 6.73 21.21
C SER A 251 -3.92 7.71 22.14
N GLY A 252 -4.15 8.94 21.68
CA GLY A 252 -4.81 10.01 22.44
C GLY A 252 -6.35 10.03 22.36
N TYR A 253 -6.97 9.35 21.39
CA TYR A 253 -8.44 9.23 21.30
C TYR A 253 -8.95 8.23 22.34
N ARG A 254 -9.25 8.72 23.54
CA ARG A 254 -10.16 8.02 24.47
C ARG A 254 -11.59 8.20 23.95
N HIS A 255 -12.28 7.08 23.73
CA HIS A 255 -13.71 7.02 23.41
C HIS A 255 -14.56 7.79 24.42
#